data_AF-A0A8S3X5G7-F1
#
_entry.id   AF-A0A8S3X5G7-F1
#
_cell.length_a   1.000
_cell.length_b   1.000
_cell.length_c   1.000
_cell.angle_alpha   90.00
_cell.angle_beta   90.00
_cell.angle_gamma   90.00
#
_symmetry.space_group_name_H-M   'P 1'
#
loop_
_entity.id
_entity.type
_entity.pdbx_description
1 polymer ?
#
loop_
_entity_poly.entity_id
_entity_poly.type
_entity_poly.pdbx_seq_one_letter_code
_entity_poly.pdbx_strand_id
1 'polypeptide(L)'
;MGMSRCYALMKCLLILFNIIFLVVGVGACAFCGWALWAGYGGAGAGRAGLWCVSAWGAALALGAAGCLRGACGSCAALRGGLALLALACAAEAAAAAWGAAHAPQLRQALRDRLRDTVAHEYGLLPDRTHMLDAIQHGVRYH
;
A
#
# COMPACT_ATOMS: atom_id res chain seq x y z
N MET A 1 23.52 2.17 -34.07
CA MET A 1 22.08 1.80 -33.97
C MET A 1 21.66 1.08 -32.67
N GLY A 2 22.58 0.65 -31.78
CA GLY A 2 22.21 -0.03 -30.51
C GLY A 2 21.75 0.89 -29.38
N MET A 3 22.27 2.13 -29.30
CA MET A 3 21.95 3.09 -28.22
C MET A 3 20.48 3.53 -28.21
N SER A 4 19.84 3.66 -29.37
CA SER A 4 18.42 4.04 -29.49
C SER A 4 17.48 2.94 -28.98
N ARG A 5 17.83 1.65 -29.18
CA ARG A 5 17.02 0.52 -28.73
C ARG A 5 17.10 0.31 -27.21
N CYS A 6 18.30 0.46 -26.63
CA CYS A 6 18.47 0.35 -25.18
C CYS A 6 17.71 1.47 -24.44
N TYR A 7 17.78 2.70 -24.95
CA TYR A 7 17.02 3.83 -24.42
C TYR A 7 15.50 3.61 -24.54
N ALA A 8 15.01 3.12 -25.70
CA ALA A 8 13.60 2.82 -25.90
C ALA A 8 13.09 1.71 -24.95
N LEU A 9 13.87 0.65 -24.74
CA LEU A 9 13.53 -0.43 -23.81
C LEU A 9 13.49 0.07 -22.36
N MET A 10 14.48 0.84 -21.93
CA MET A 10 14.51 1.45 -20.59
C MET A 10 13.31 2.37 -20.37
N LYS A 11 12.95 3.18 -21.38
CA LYS A 11 11.78 4.06 -21.32
C LYS A 11 10.47 3.26 -21.23
N CYS A 12 10.36 2.16 -21.98
CA CYS A 12 9.18 1.29 -21.95
C CYS A 12 9.01 0.64 -20.56
N LEU A 13 10.08 0.07 -20.00
CA LEU A 13 10.05 -0.51 -18.66
C LEU A 13 9.68 0.53 -17.60
N LEU A 14 10.28 1.72 -17.67
CA LEU A 14 9.95 2.81 -16.76
C LEU A 14 8.47 3.17 -16.85
N ILE A 15 7.90 3.29 -18.04
CA ILE A 15 6.47 3.58 -18.20
C ILE A 15 5.62 2.44 -17.63
N LEU A 16 5.92 1.18 -17.96
CA LEU A 16 5.15 0.02 -17.51
C LEU A 16 5.11 -0.08 -15.98
N PHE A 17 6.27 -0.03 -15.32
CA PHE A 17 6.34 -0.13 -13.86
C PHE A 17 5.67 1.05 -13.17
N ASN A 18 5.81 2.27 -13.70
CA ASN A 18 5.15 3.42 -13.11
C ASN A 18 3.63 3.41 -13.32
N ILE A 19 3.11 2.80 -14.40
CA ILE A 19 1.66 2.56 -14.52
C ILE A 19 1.17 1.60 -13.43
N ILE A 20 1.89 0.51 -13.18
CA ILE A 20 1.54 -0.45 -12.12
C ILE A 20 1.55 0.26 -10.77
N PHE A 21 2.61 1.02 -10.46
CA PHE A 21 2.68 1.79 -9.22
C PHE A 21 1.54 2.81 -9.12
N LEU A 22 1.23 3.53 -10.20
CA LEU A 22 0.12 4.48 -10.18
C LEU A 22 -1.21 3.79 -9.83
N VAL A 23 -1.50 2.64 -10.44
CA VAL A 23 -2.73 1.87 -10.16
C VAL A 23 -2.75 1.38 -8.71
N VAL A 24 -1.64 0.85 -8.20
CA VAL A 24 -1.52 0.40 -6.81
C VAL A 24 -1.71 1.56 -5.83
N GLY A 25 -1.05 2.68 -6.06
CA GLY A 25 -1.12 3.86 -5.20
C GLY A 25 -2.54 4.47 -5.17
N VAL A 26 -3.17 4.63 -6.33
CA VAL A 26 -4.56 5.11 -6.42
C VAL A 26 -5.52 4.10 -5.78
N GLY A 27 -5.34 2.81 -6.02
CA GLY A 27 -6.14 1.76 -5.39
C GLY A 27 -6.05 1.78 -3.86
N ALA A 28 -4.84 1.94 -3.33
CA ALA A 28 -4.62 2.07 -1.89
C ALA A 28 -5.30 3.33 -1.31
N CYS A 29 -5.17 4.49 -1.97
CA CYS A 29 -5.85 5.71 -1.54
C CYS A 29 -7.38 5.59 -1.61
N ALA A 30 -7.92 4.99 -2.67
CA ALA A 30 -9.35 4.76 -2.83
C ALA A 30 -9.89 3.83 -1.74
N PHE A 31 -9.17 2.72 -1.47
CA PHE A 31 -9.52 1.79 -0.41
C PHE A 31 -9.48 2.45 0.97
N CYS A 32 -8.42 3.18 1.30
CA CYS A 32 -8.30 3.88 2.57
C CYS A 32 -9.37 4.98 2.71
N GLY A 33 -9.64 5.75 1.66
CA GLY A 33 -10.69 6.77 1.65
C GLY A 33 -12.07 6.17 1.88
N TRP A 34 -12.39 5.07 1.19
CA TRP A 34 -13.63 4.32 1.42
C TRP A 34 -13.69 3.77 2.85
N ALA A 35 -12.61 3.16 3.35
CA ALA A 35 -12.56 2.58 4.68
C ALA A 35 -12.70 3.63 5.80
N LEU A 36 -12.13 4.81 5.60
CA LEU A 36 -12.27 5.95 6.51
C LEU A 36 -13.70 6.49 6.50
N TRP A 37 -14.32 6.59 5.31
CA TRP A 37 -15.70 7.05 5.18
C TRP A 37 -16.71 6.08 5.82
N ALA A 38 -16.52 4.78 5.61
CA ALA A 38 -17.34 3.74 6.21
C ALA A 38 -17.06 3.51 7.72
N GLY A 39 -16.07 4.21 8.30
CA GLY A 39 -15.76 4.13 9.72
C GLY A 39 -15.01 2.86 10.14
N TYR A 40 -14.54 2.02 9.21
CA TYR A 40 -13.87 0.75 9.53
C TYR A 40 -12.55 0.89 10.29
N GLY A 41 -11.98 2.10 10.35
CA GLY A 41 -10.79 2.42 11.14
C GLY A 41 -11.04 2.62 12.65
N GLY A 42 -12.30 2.76 13.06
CA GLY A 42 -12.66 3.06 14.45
C GLY A 42 -11.98 4.33 14.99
N ALA A 43 -11.83 4.41 16.32
CA ALA A 43 -11.02 5.43 16.98
C ALA A 43 -9.60 4.91 17.28
N GLY A 44 -8.59 5.77 17.17
CA GLY A 44 -7.21 5.45 17.56
C GLY A 44 -6.38 4.77 16.46
N ALA A 45 -5.74 3.64 16.80
CA ALA A 45 -4.67 3.04 16.00
C ALA A 45 -5.11 2.59 14.60
N GLY A 46 -6.34 2.08 14.43
CA GLY A 46 -6.86 1.66 13.12
C GLY A 46 -6.99 2.82 12.14
N ARG A 47 -7.52 3.96 12.61
CA ARG A 47 -7.62 5.19 11.80
C ARG A 47 -6.25 5.75 11.44
N ALA A 48 -5.31 5.76 12.39
CA ALA A 48 -3.93 6.16 12.13
C ALA A 48 -3.27 5.27 11.07
N GLY A 49 -3.48 3.95 11.15
CA GLY A 49 -3.00 2.99 10.14
C GLY A 49 -3.55 3.29 8.75
N LEU A 50 -4.85 3.54 8.61
CA LEU A 50 -5.45 3.91 7.32
C LEU A 50 -4.87 5.21 6.74
N TRP A 51 -4.61 6.22 7.58
CA TRP A 51 -3.94 7.44 7.14
C TRP A 51 -2.48 7.20 6.70
N CYS A 52 -1.74 6.35 7.42
CA CYS A 52 -0.38 5.98 7.02
C CYS A 52 -0.36 5.25 5.67
N VAL A 53 -1.26 4.28 5.47
CA VAL A 53 -1.37 3.56 4.19
C VAL A 53 -1.84 4.50 3.08
N SER A 54 -2.77 5.42 3.35
CA SER A 54 -3.19 6.43 2.39
C SER A 54 -2.05 7.38 1.99
N ALA A 55 -1.22 7.81 2.96
CA ALA A 55 -0.07 8.68 2.71
C ALA A 55 1.00 7.95 1.88
N TRP A 56 1.26 6.68 2.20
CA TRP A 56 2.13 5.81 1.40
C TRP A 56 1.61 5.65 -0.04
N GLY A 57 0.32 5.34 -0.21
CA GLY A 57 -0.32 5.21 -1.51
C GLY A 57 -0.26 6.50 -2.33
N ALA A 58 -0.44 7.65 -1.67
CA ALA A 58 -0.35 8.96 -2.31
C ALA A 58 1.09 9.28 -2.77
N ALA A 59 2.10 9.01 -1.93
CA ALA A 59 3.50 9.16 -2.31
C ALA A 59 3.85 8.29 -3.52
N LEU A 60 3.36 7.05 -3.54
CA LEU A 60 3.59 6.09 -4.61
C LEU A 60 2.88 6.52 -5.91
N ALA A 61 1.63 6.97 -5.84
CA ALA A 61 0.88 7.49 -6.99
C ALA A 61 1.48 8.79 -7.57
N LEU A 62 1.82 9.75 -6.71
CA LEU A 62 2.45 11.01 -7.13
C LEU A 62 3.86 10.77 -7.69
N GLY A 63 4.62 9.87 -7.06
CA GLY A 63 5.93 9.44 -7.55
C GLY A 63 5.84 8.84 -8.95
N ALA A 64 4.91 7.92 -9.15
CA ALA A 64 4.63 7.31 -10.44
C ALA A 64 4.19 8.30 -11.51
N ALA A 65 3.24 9.18 -11.20
CA ALA A 65 2.79 10.23 -12.10
C ALA A 65 3.92 11.20 -12.48
N GLY A 66 4.78 11.56 -11.52
CA GLY A 66 5.97 12.37 -11.74
C GLY A 66 6.95 11.71 -12.72
N CYS A 67 7.21 10.41 -12.55
CA CYS A 67 8.06 9.63 -13.45
C CYS A 67 7.48 9.50 -14.86
N LEU A 68 6.16 9.28 -15.00
CA LEU A 68 5.49 9.24 -16.31
C LEU A 68 5.56 10.59 -17.02
N ARG A 69 5.28 11.69 -16.31
CA ARG A 69 5.46 13.06 -16.83
C ARG A 69 6.93 13.33 -17.18
N GLY A 70 7.86 12.78 -16.41
CA GLY A 70 9.29 12.80 -16.67
C GLY A 70 9.68 12.12 -17.98
N ALA A 71 9.09 10.96 -18.26
CA ALA A 71 9.26 10.23 -19.53
C ALA A 71 8.76 11.02 -20.76
N CYS A 72 7.82 11.96 -20.56
CA CYS A 72 7.35 12.90 -21.57
C CYS A 72 8.27 14.12 -21.77
N GLY A 73 9.38 14.25 -21.03
CA GLY A 73 10.41 15.27 -21.25
C GLY A 73 10.66 16.23 -20.08
N SER A 74 10.00 16.07 -18.93
CA SER A 74 10.20 16.95 -17.78
C SER A 74 11.23 16.40 -16.79
N CYS A 75 12.50 16.81 -16.89
CA CYS A 75 13.56 16.37 -15.97
C CYS A 75 13.28 16.69 -14.50
N ALA A 76 12.58 17.80 -14.19
CA ALA A 76 12.19 18.14 -12.83
C ALA A 76 11.14 17.16 -12.28
N ALA A 77 10.13 16.81 -13.08
CA ALA A 77 9.11 15.83 -12.70
C ALA A 77 9.70 14.44 -12.51
N LEU A 78 10.67 14.05 -13.35
CA LEU A 78 11.38 12.77 -13.22
C LEU A 78 12.14 12.68 -11.89
N ARG A 79 12.93 13.72 -11.55
CA ARG A 79 13.70 13.74 -10.29
C ARG A 79 12.78 13.76 -9.07
N GLY A 80 11.72 14.57 -9.10
CA GLY A 80 10.73 14.61 -8.02
C GLY A 80 9.99 13.28 -7.86
N GLY A 81 9.59 12.66 -8.97
CA GLY A 81 8.93 11.36 -8.99
C GLY A 81 9.82 10.26 -8.41
N LEU A 82 11.07 10.19 -8.86
CA LEU A 82 12.06 9.25 -8.34
C LEU A 82 12.34 9.47 -6.84
N ALA A 83 12.43 10.71 -6.39
CA ALA A 83 12.62 11.02 -4.97
C ALA A 83 11.44 10.53 -4.11
N LEU A 84 10.21 10.69 -4.58
CA LEU A 84 9.01 10.18 -3.89
C LEU A 84 8.98 8.66 -3.85
N LEU A 85 9.31 7.99 -4.95
CA LEU A 85 9.40 6.52 -5.00
C LEU A 85 10.52 6.00 -4.09
N ALA A 86 11.67 6.68 -4.06
CA ALA A 86 12.77 6.33 -3.17
C ALA A 86 12.37 6.50 -1.70
N LEU A 87 11.61 7.55 -1.36
CA LEU A 87 11.09 7.77 -0.01
C LEU A 87 10.09 6.69 0.40
N ALA A 88 9.18 6.30 -0.50
CA ALA A 88 8.23 5.21 -0.26
C ALA A 88 8.96 3.88 -0.01
N CYS A 89 9.97 3.56 -0.83
CA CYS A 89 10.81 2.38 -0.66
C CYS A 89 11.57 2.39 0.68
N ALA A 90 12.13 3.54 1.07
CA ALA A 90 12.81 3.69 2.35
C ALA A 90 11.84 3.49 3.54
N ALA A 91 10.61 4.00 3.43
CA ALA A 91 9.58 3.82 4.44
C ALA A 91 9.15 2.35 4.58
N GLU A 92 8.97 1.64 3.45
CA GLU A 92 8.67 0.20 3.44
C GLU A 92 9.81 -0.61 4.06
N ALA A 93 11.06 -0.32 3.69
CA ALA A 93 12.24 -1.00 4.25
C ALA A 93 12.36 -0.78 5.76
N ALA A 94 12.12 0.45 6.24
CA ALA A 94 12.11 0.77 7.66
C ALA A 94 10.99 0.02 8.40
N ALA A 95 9.78 -0.02 7.83
CA ALA A 95 8.66 -0.77 8.41
C ALA A 95 8.94 -2.28 8.46
N ALA A 96 9.54 -2.83 7.41
CA ALA A 96 9.94 -4.24 7.36
C ALA A 96 11.02 -4.58 8.39
N ALA A 97 12.06 -3.73 8.50
CA ALA A 97 13.13 -3.90 9.49
C ALA A 97 12.58 -3.82 10.93
N TRP A 98 11.73 -2.83 11.20
CA TRP A 98 11.10 -2.71 12.51
C TRP A 98 10.18 -3.89 12.81
N GLY A 99 9.38 -4.34 11.83
CA GLY A 99 8.47 -5.47 11.96
C GLY A 99 9.20 -6.80 12.17
N ALA A 100 10.38 -6.98 11.56
CA ALA A 100 11.24 -8.13 11.80
C ALA A 100 11.83 -8.11 13.21
N ALA A 101 12.32 -6.95 13.68
CA ALA A 101 12.86 -6.79 15.02
C ALA A 101 11.80 -6.98 16.13
N HIS A 102 10.55 -6.60 15.85
CA HIS A 102 9.44 -6.65 16.81
C HIS A 102 8.38 -7.70 16.44
N ALA A 103 8.79 -8.73 15.69
CA ALA A 103 7.91 -9.82 15.26
C ALA A 103 7.09 -10.46 16.40
N PRO A 104 7.63 -10.74 17.62
CA PRO A 104 6.82 -11.31 18.68
C PRO A 104 5.74 -10.34 19.18
N GLN A 105 6.05 -9.05 19.36
CA GLN A 105 5.03 -8.07 19.76
C GLN A 105 3.96 -7.87 18.69
N LEU A 106 4.36 -7.84 17.41
CA LEU A 106 3.42 -7.71 16.30
C LEU A 106 2.46 -8.90 16.22
N ARG A 107 2.97 -10.13 16.37
CA ARG A 107 2.14 -11.34 16.42
C ARG A 107 1.17 -11.32 17.59
N GLN A 108 1.61 -10.88 18.76
CA GLN A 108 0.74 -10.72 19.93
C GLN A 108 -0.40 -9.74 19.63
N ALA A 109 -0.06 -8.53 19.17
CA ALA A 109 -1.03 -7.49 18.85
C ALA A 109 -2.05 -7.91 17.79
N LEU A 110 -1.61 -8.64 16.75
CA LEU A 110 -2.50 -9.18 15.73
C LEU A 110 -3.45 -10.25 16.28
N ARG A 111 -2.96 -11.15 17.16
CA ARG A 111 -3.82 -12.16 17.79
C ARG A 111 -4.85 -11.53 18.72
N ASP A 112 -4.43 -10.55 19.51
CA ASP A 112 -5.33 -9.87 20.44
C ASP A 112 -6.40 -9.10 19.66
N ARG A 113 -6.02 -8.40 18.58
CA ARG A 113 -6.99 -7.74 17.71
C ARG A 113 -7.96 -8.71 17.04
N LEU A 114 -7.47 -9.86 16.57
CA LEU A 114 -8.31 -10.89 15.98
C LEU A 114 -9.31 -11.46 17.01
N ARG A 115 -8.84 -11.76 18.23
CA ARG A 115 -9.71 -12.22 19.32
C ARG A 115 -10.79 -11.20 19.64
N ASP A 116 -10.44 -9.92 19.72
CA ASP A 116 -11.41 -8.85 19.97
C ASP A 116 -12.47 -8.80 18.88
N THR A 117 -12.07 -8.85 17.61
CA THR A 117 -13.01 -8.86 16.48
C THR A 117 -13.90 -10.10 16.48
N VAL A 118 -13.37 -11.28 16.79
CA VAL A 118 -14.19 -12.51 16.88
C VAL A 118 -15.15 -12.46 18.07
N ALA A 119 -14.71 -12.00 19.23
CA ALA A 119 -15.52 -11.99 20.44
C ALA A 119 -16.63 -10.93 20.41
N HIS A 120 -16.38 -9.78 19.77
CA HIS A 120 -17.28 -8.62 19.86
C HIS A 120 -17.92 -8.21 18.53
N GLU A 121 -17.40 -8.63 17.37
CA GLU A 121 -17.90 -8.17 16.07
C GLU A 121 -18.46 -9.31 15.19
N TYR A 122 -18.09 -10.56 15.48
CA TYR A 122 -18.54 -11.73 14.72
C TYR A 122 -20.02 -12.05 14.97
N GLY A 123 -20.80 -12.23 13.89
CA GLY A 123 -22.24 -12.47 13.95
C GLY A 123 -23.09 -11.22 14.22
N LEU A 124 -22.47 -10.09 14.59
CA LEU A 124 -23.15 -8.81 14.79
C LEU A 124 -23.02 -7.88 13.59
N LEU A 125 -21.83 -7.80 12.98
CA LEU A 125 -21.60 -7.04 11.76
C LEU A 125 -21.44 -8.00 10.56
N PRO A 126 -22.34 -7.96 9.56
CA PRO A 126 -22.28 -8.82 8.38
C PRO A 126 -20.93 -8.73 7.65
N ASP A 127 -20.41 -7.52 7.46
CA ASP A 127 -19.14 -7.29 6.76
C ASP A 127 -17.93 -7.94 7.46
N ARG A 128 -17.90 -7.88 8.80
CA ARG A 128 -16.83 -8.47 9.61
C ARG A 128 -16.92 -9.99 9.63
N THR A 129 -18.14 -10.51 9.63
CA THR A 129 -18.42 -11.94 9.54
C THR A 129 -17.98 -12.48 8.19
N HIS A 130 -18.36 -11.84 7.08
CA HIS A 130 -17.90 -12.21 5.73
C HIS A 130 -16.37 -12.16 5.57
N MET A 131 -15.72 -11.13 6.12
CA MET A 131 -14.26 -11.03 6.09
C MET A 131 -13.60 -12.17 6.87
N LEU A 132 -14.09 -12.47 8.08
CA LEU A 132 -13.57 -13.58 8.89
C LEU A 132 -13.80 -14.94 8.23
N ASP A 133 -14.98 -15.16 7.64
CA ASP A 133 -15.29 -16.39 6.93
C ASP A 133 -14.42 -16.55 5.67
N ALA A 134 -14.15 -15.47 4.93
CA ALA A 134 -13.23 -15.49 3.80
C ALA A 134 -11.79 -15.84 4.22
N ILE A 135 -11.32 -15.29 5.34
CA ILE A 135 -10.01 -15.64 5.91
C ILE A 135 -9.98 -17.10 6.33
N GLN A 136 -11.00 -17.58 7.04
CA GLN A 136 -11.11 -18.97 7.49
C GLN A 136 -11.15 -19.96 6.33
N HIS A 137 -11.87 -19.61 5.25
CA HIS A 137 -11.84 -20.40 4.02
C HIS A 137 -10.44 -20.44 3.40
N GLY A 138 -9.74 -19.31 3.30
CA GLY A 138 -8.38 -19.27 2.75
C GLY A 138 -7.36 -20.11 3.53
N VAL A 139 -7.47 -20.16 4.87
CA VAL A 139 -6.54 -20.93 5.73
C VAL A 139 -6.83 -22.42 5.72
N ARG A 140 -8.06 -22.87 5.43
CA ARG A 140 -8.39 -24.32 5.34
C ARG A 140 -7.84 -25.00 4.09
N TYR A 141 -7.42 -24.24 3.07
CA TYR A 141 -6.90 -24.76 1.80
C TYR A 141 -5.37 -24.74 1.70
N HIS A 142 -4.67 -24.46 2.79
CA HIS A 142 -3.22 -24.61 2.95
C HIS A 142 -2.91 -25.56 4.10
#